data_AF-A0A7S1BID8-F1
#
_entry.id   AF-A0A7S1BID8-F1
#
_cell.length_a   1.000
_cell.length_b   1.000
_cell.length_c   1.000
_cell.angle_alpha   90.00
_cell.angle_beta   90.00
_cell.angle_gamma   90.00
#
_symmetry.space_group_name_H-M   'P 1'
#
loop_
_entity.id
_entity.type
_entity.pdbx_description
1 polymer ?
#
loop_
_entity_poly.entity_id
_entity_poly.type
_entity_poly.pdbx_seq_one_letter_code
_entity_poly.pdbx_strand_id
1 'polypeptide(L)'
;VEARYKLIIDETEDDSIMRLLAVIGVLQISRKCMFKYSNLPDESEIEKMQLVCGVKYAASQGKMALLSRTDSIHECFYDLFNQNFQKISNRNGTTNYYANISVGGISRPSSISPSFSCIVHVRQTELSTLPAPFLNRFEKFRISMKDISDYELSKLG
;
A
#
# COMPACT_ATOMS: atom_id res chain seq x y z
N VAL A 1 3.08 14.40 -13.57
CA VAL A 1 3.81 13.74 -12.47
C VAL A 1 2.93 12.59 -12.00
N GLU A 2 3.27 11.33 -12.29
CA GLU A 2 2.59 10.19 -11.65
C GLU A 2 2.94 10.28 -10.16
N ALA A 3 1.94 10.46 -9.29
CA ALA A 3 2.16 10.58 -7.85
C ALA A 3 2.73 9.27 -7.29
N ARG A 4 3.69 9.37 -6.37
CA ARG A 4 4.24 8.19 -5.69
C ARG A 4 3.17 7.55 -4.80
N TYR A 5 3.32 6.25 -4.53
CA TYR A 5 2.54 5.61 -3.48
C TYR A 5 2.92 6.16 -2.11
N LYS A 6 1.99 6.05 -1.15
CA LYS A 6 2.11 6.69 0.15
C LYS A 6 2.59 5.71 1.20
N LEU A 7 3.48 6.17 2.08
CA LEU A 7 3.87 5.48 3.31
C LEU A 7 3.37 6.31 4.49
N ILE A 8 2.40 5.79 5.22
CA ILE A 8 1.94 6.36 6.48
C ILE A 8 2.79 5.77 7.60
N ILE A 9 3.47 6.66 8.31
CA ILE A 9 4.24 6.37 9.52
C ILE A 9 3.37 6.75 10.70
N ASP A 10 2.80 5.75 11.35
CA ASP A 10 1.96 5.88 12.54
C ASP A 10 2.87 6.07 13.77
N GLU A 11 2.75 7.21 14.45
CA GLU A 11 3.50 7.45 15.69
C GLU A 11 2.97 6.68 16.90
N THR A 12 1.78 6.09 16.82
CA THR A 12 1.24 5.22 17.87
C THR A 12 1.72 3.78 17.69
N GLU A 13 1.67 3.01 18.78
CA GLU A 13 2.11 1.62 18.78
C GLU A 13 0.99 0.64 18.35
N ASP A 14 -0.23 1.13 18.16
CA ASP A 14 -1.44 0.31 18.14
C ASP A 14 -2.35 0.52 16.91
N ASP A 15 -1.81 1.10 15.83
CA ASP A 15 -2.53 1.41 14.58
C ASP A 15 -3.68 2.45 14.77
N SER A 16 -3.60 3.32 15.81
CA SER A 16 -4.65 4.28 16.14
C SER A 16 -4.85 5.33 15.06
N ILE A 17 -3.77 5.80 14.44
CA ILE A 17 -3.85 6.80 13.37
C ILE A 17 -4.67 6.26 12.22
N MET A 18 -4.49 4.98 11.86
CA MET A 18 -5.26 4.39 10.77
C MET A 18 -6.76 4.33 11.05
N ARG A 19 -7.14 3.99 12.30
CA ARG A 19 -8.54 4.00 12.72
C ARG A 19 -9.12 5.40 12.66
N LEU A 20 -8.38 6.38 13.17
CA LEU A 20 -8.82 7.77 13.18
C LEU A 20 -8.97 8.33 11.77
N LEU A 21 -8.00 8.11 10.89
CA LEU A 21 -8.07 8.50 9.47
C LEU A 21 -9.30 7.92 8.75
N ALA A 22 -9.74 6.72 9.15
CA ALA A 22 -10.98 6.14 8.65
C ALA A 22 -12.22 6.83 9.23
N VAL A 23 -12.25 7.06 10.54
CA VAL A 23 -13.37 7.71 11.24
C VAL A 23 -13.62 9.13 10.72
N ILE A 24 -12.56 9.91 10.52
CA ILE A 24 -12.65 11.30 10.04
C ILE A 24 -12.86 11.42 8.53
N GLY A 25 -12.95 10.28 7.82
CA GLY A 25 -13.24 10.22 6.39
C GLY A 25 -12.07 10.55 5.45
N VAL A 26 -10.86 10.75 5.98
CA VAL A 26 -9.65 11.01 5.16
C VAL A 26 -9.28 9.76 4.34
N LEU A 27 -9.47 8.57 4.91
CA LEU A 27 -9.28 7.30 4.21
C LEU A 27 -10.55 6.46 4.19
N GLN A 28 -10.97 6.06 3.00
CA GLN A 28 -12.10 5.14 2.82
C GLN A 28 -11.62 3.69 2.98
N ILE A 29 -11.45 3.25 4.24
CA ILE A 29 -10.96 1.91 4.58
C ILE A 29 -12.13 0.93 4.62
N SER A 30 -12.06 -0.11 3.79
CA SER A 30 -12.97 -1.25 3.82
C SER A 30 -12.20 -2.56 3.87
N ARG A 31 -12.87 -3.66 4.24
CA ARG A 31 -12.25 -5.00 4.19
C ARG A 31 -11.73 -5.40 2.80
N LYS A 32 -12.24 -4.78 1.72
CA LYS A 32 -11.84 -5.09 0.35
C LYS A 32 -10.52 -4.44 -0.07
N CYS A 33 -10.08 -3.39 0.61
CA CYS A 33 -8.84 -2.68 0.31
C CYS A 33 -7.77 -2.85 1.39
N MET A 34 -8.11 -3.42 2.55
CA MET A 34 -7.18 -3.63 3.65
C MET A 34 -6.52 -5.02 3.55
N PHE A 35 -5.21 -5.03 3.36
CA PHE A 35 -4.34 -6.20 3.29
C PHE A 35 -3.44 -6.18 4.51
N LYS A 36 -3.77 -7.01 5.50
CA LYS A 36 -3.04 -7.12 6.77
C LYS A 36 -2.66 -8.56 7.01
N TYR A 37 -1.39 -8.81 7.30
CA TYR A 37 -0.94 -10.14 7.73
C TYR A 37 -1.33 -10.37 9.19
N SER A 38 -1.82 -11.57 9.51
CA SER A 38 -2.09 -11.96 10.88
C SER A 38 -0.80 -12.49 11.53
N ASN A 39 -0.41 -11.95 12.70
CA ASN A 39 0.73 -12.46 13.48
C ASN A 39 0.43 -13.82 14.15
N LEU A 40 -0.38 -14.67 13.53
CA LEU A 40 -0.66 -15.99 14.06
C LEU A 40 0.56 -16.90 13.82
N PRO A 41 0.90 -17.79 14.76
CA PRO A 41 2.15 -18.56 14.73
C PRO A 41 2.30 -19.51 13.53
N ASP A 42 1.22 -19.76 12.80
CA ASP A 42 1.25 -20.48 11.53
C ASP A 42 1.39 -19.48 10.38
N GLU A 43 2.62 -19.04 10.12
CA GLU A 43 2.97 -18.26 8.92
C GLU A 43 2.70 -19.10 7.66
N SER A 44 1.45 -19.11 7.20
CA SER A 44 1.10 -19.87 6.02
C SER A 44 1.57 -19.12 4.77
N GLU A 45 2.39 -19.77 3.95
CA GLU A 45 2.72 -19.30 2.60
C GLU A 45 1.45 -19.06 1.76
N ILE A 46 0.36 -19.75 2.12
CA ILE A 46 -0.98 -19.54 1.54
C ILE A 46 -1.50 -18.14 1.85
N GLU A 47 -1.42 -17.66 3.10
CA GLU A 47 -1.87 -16.31 3.47
C GLU A 47 -1.04 -15.23 2.75
N LYS A 48 0.29 -15.40 2.69
CA LYS A 48 1.17 -14.49 1.92
C LYS A 48 0.74 -14.45 0.47
N MET A 49 0.53 -15.61 -0.14
CA MET A 49 0.06 -15.73 -1.52
C MET A 49 -1.32 -15.06 -1.72
N GLN A 50 -2.24 -15.22 -0.78
CA GLN A 50 -3.56 -14.59 -0.82
C GLN A 50 -3.48 -13.07 -0.74
N LEU A 51 -2.63 -12.52 0.13
CA LEU A 51 -2.40 -11.07 0.20
C LEU A 51 -1.83 -10.55 -1.12
N VAL A 52 -0.82 -11.21 -1.68
CA VAL A 52 -0.21 -10.80 -2.95
C VAL A 52 -1.24 -10.84 -4.09
N CYS A 53 -2.02 -11.92 -4.18
CA CYS A 53 -3.10 -12.02 -5.14
C CYS A 53 -4.16 -10.93 -4.96
N GLY A 54 -4.50 -10.59 -3.71
CA GLY A 54 -5.44 -9.54 -3.37
C GLY A 54 -4.97 -8.15 -3.82
N VAL A 55 -3.73 -7.80 -3.53
CA VAL A 55 -3.12 -6.52 -3.99
C VAL A 55 -3.02 -6.49 -5.51
N LYS A 56 -2.58 -7.57 -6.14
CA LYS A 56 -2.55 -7.71 -7.60
C LYS A 56 -3.93 -7.50 -8.23
N TYR A 57 -4.96 -8.08 -7.62
CA TYR A 57 -6.33 -7.89 -8.08
C TYR A 57 -6.76 -6.42 -7.92
N ALA A 58 -6.54 -5.80 -6.76
CA ALA A 58 -6.84 -4.38 -6.54
C ALA A 58 -6.13 -3.47 -7.55
N ALA A 59 -4.87 -3.77 -7.89
CA ALA A 59 -4.09 -3.09 -8.90
C ALA A 59 -4.73 -3.16 -10.29
N SER A 60 -5.15 -4.35 -10.71
CA SER A 60 -5.84 -4.53 -12.00
C SER A 60 -7.19 -3.81 -12.07
N GLN A 61 -7.87 -3.66 -10.93
CA GLN A 61 -9.19 -3.02 -10.84
C GLN A 61 -9.12 -1.52 -10.57
N GLY A 62 -7.93 -0.97 -10.37
CA GLY A 62 -7.74 0.45 -10.06
C GLY A 62 -8.29 0.86 -8.70
N LYS A 63 -8.29 -0.06 -7.74
CA LYS A 63 -8.77 0.16 -6.38
C LYS A 63 -7.60 0.43 -5.45
N MET A 64 -7.80 1.24 -4.42
CA MET A 64 -6.78 1.46 -3.40
C MET A 64 -6.42 0.14 -2.68
N ALA A 65 -5.14 -0.08 -2.42
CA ALA A 65 -4.64 -1.14 -1.54
C ALA A 65 -3.94 -0.50 -0.32
N LEU A 66 -4.42 -0.83 0.87
CA LEU A 66 -3.84 -0.46 2.15
C LEU A 66 -3.12 -1.68 2.73
N LEU A 67 -1.80 -1.62 2.78
CA LEU A 67 -0.93 -2.67 3.27
C LEU A 67 -0.49 -2.35 4.69
N SER A 68 -0.73 -3.25 5.64
CA SER A 68 -0.33 -3.08 7.06
C SER A 68 0.31 -4.36 7.56
N ARG A 69 1.51 -4.31 8.15
CA ARG A 69 2.28 -5.49 8.59
C ARG A 69 2.47 -6.48 7.44
N THR A 70 3.12 -6.03 6.37
CA THR A 70 3.24 -6.80 5.09
C THR A 70 4.68 -6.90 4.62
N ASP A 71 5.64 -6.70 5.51
CA ASP A 71 7.07 -6.57 5.18
C ASP A 71 7.61 -7.83 4.49
N SER A 72 7.10 -8.99 4.88
CA SER A 72 7.40 -10.30 4.28
C SER A 72 7.03 -10.43 2.80
N ILE A 73 6.12 -9.59 2.28
CA ILE A 73 5.65 -9.63 0.88
C ILE A 73 6.04 -8.39 0.07
N HIS A 74 6.82 -7.45 0.63
CA HIS A 74 7.18 -6.21 -0.09
C HIS A 74 7.98 -6.49 -1.36
N GLU A 75 8.87 -7.49 -1.34
CA GLU A 75 9.67 -7.90 -2.51
C GLU A 75 8.80 -8.43 -3.66
N CYS A 76 7.60 -8.95 -3.37
CA CYS A 76 6.66 -9.38 -4.39
C CYS A 76 6.18 -8.23 -5.29
N PHE A 77 6.29 -6.99 -4.81
CA PHE A 77 5.80 -5.78 -5.47
C PHE A 77 6.93 -4.84 -5.90
N TYR A 78 8.17 -5.33 -6.02
CA TYR A 78 9.33 -4.49 -6.32
C TYR A 78 9.11 -3.55 -7.53
N ASP A 79 8.71 -4.08 -8.68
CA ASP A 79 8.47 -3.26 -9.89
C ASP A 79 7.28 -2.31 -9.70
N LEU A 80 6.23 -2.77 -9.01
CA LEU A 80 5.05 -1.96 -8.72
C LEU A 80 5.43 -0.75 -7.85
N PHE A 81 6.12 -0.96 -6.74
CA PHE A 81 6.53 0.11 -5.81
C PHE A 81 7.54 1.07 -6.42
N ASN A 82 8.43 0.60 -7.29
CA ASN A 82 9.33 1.47 -8.05
C ASN A 82 8.65 2.19 -9.22
N GLN A 83 7.35 1.94 -9.47
CA GLN A 83 6.62 2.45 -10.64
C GLN A 83 7.31 2.08 -11.97
N ASN A 84 7.99 0.94 -12.00
CA ASN A 84 8.68 0.40 -13.16
C ASN A 84 7.68 -0.28 -14.10
N PHE A 85 6.88 0.53 -14.80
CA PHE A 85 5.81 0.05 -15.67
C PHE A 85 6.25 -0.15 -17.11
N GLN A 86 5.94 -1.32 -17.67
CA GLN A 86 5.90 -1.54 -19.11
C GLN A 86 4.63 -0.90 -19.67
N LYS A 87 4.79 0.01 -20.63
CA LYS A 87 3.67 0.71 -21.29
C LYS A 87 3.45 0.11 -22.68
N ILE A 88 2.23 -0.36 -22.94
CA ILE A 88 1.85 -0.92 -24.23
C ILE A 88 0.75 -0.07 -24.83
N SER A 89 1.07 0.65 -25.91
CA SER A 89 0.09 1.43 -26.67
C SER A 89 -0.66 0.51 -27.64
N ASN A 90 -1.99 0.52 -27.53
CA ASN A 90 -2.88 -0.24 -28.38
C ASN A 90 -3.26 0.56 -29.63
N ARG A 91 -3.70 -0.16 -30.69
CA ARG A 91 -4.16 0.46 -31.95
C ARG A 91 -5.37 1.39 -31.78
N ASN A 92 -6.16 1.21 -30.72
CA ASN A 92 -7.30 2.05 -30.38
C ASN A 92 -6.91 3.32 -29.58
N GLY A 93 -5.62 3.61 -29.42
CA GLY A 93 -5.12 4.77 -28.71
C GLY A 93 -5.06 4.64 -27.18
N THR A 94 -5.48 3.51 -26.60
CA THR A 94 -5.33 3.29 -25.16
C THR A 94 -3.93 2.81 -24.81
N THR A 95 -3.46 3.12 -23.61
CA THR A 95 -2.17 2.60 -23.08
C THR A 95 -2.45 1.70 -21.89
N ASN A 96 -1.96 0.46 -21.96
CA ASN A 96 -1.99 -0.48 -20.86
C ASN A 96 -0.66 -0.44 -20.10
N TYR A 97 -0.72 -0.55 -18.77
CA TYR A 97 0.45 -0.54 -17.90
C TYR A 97 0.60 -1.91 -17.26
N TYR A 98 1.84 -2.40 -17.19
CA TYR A 98 2.17 -3.68 -16.55
C TYR A 98 3.36 -3.52 -15.62
N ALA A 99 3.30 -4.14 -14.44
CA ALA A 99 4.45 -4.34 -13.56
C ALA A 99 4.58 -5.83 -13.27
N ASN A 100 5.80 -6.32 -13.05
CA ASN A 100 5.95 -7.68 -12.57
C ASN A 100 5.53 -7.78 -11.09
N ILE A 101 4.73 -8.79 -10.79
CA ILE A 101 4.33 -9.14 -9.43
C ILE A 101 4.65 -10.62 -9.21
N SER A 102 5.38 -10.91 -8.13
CA SER A 102 5.82 -12.27 -7.80
C SER A 102 4.83 -12.95 -6.88
N VAL A 103 4.22 -14.05 -7.33
CA VAL A 103 3.28 -14.86 -6.55
C VAL A 103 3.86 -16.25 -6.40
N GLY A 104 4.10 -16.71 -5.16
CA GLY A 104 4.67 -18.04 -4.91
C GLY A 104 6.03 -18.27 -5.59
N GLY A 105 6.88 -17.23 -5.63
CA GLY A 105 8.18 -17.26 -6.29
C GLY A 105 8.16 -17.08 -7.81
N ILE A 106 6.98 -17.00 -8.44
CA ILE A 106 6.85 -16.81 -9.89
C ILE A 106 6.50 -15.35 -10.19
N SER A 107 7.44 -14.64 -10.81
CA SER A 107 7.25 -13.27 -11.28
C SER A 107 6.55 -13.24 -12.64
N ARG A 108 5.43 -12.50 -12.75
CA ARG A 108 4.68 -12.35 -14.00
C ARG A 108 4.24 -10.91 -14.25
N PRO A 109 4.24 -10.44 -15.52
CA PRO A 109 3.60 -9.19 -15.90
C PRO A 109 2.14 -9.18 -15.47
N SER A 110 1.76 -8.15 -14.73
CA SER A 110 0.42 -7.98 -14.17
C SER A 110 -0.11 -6.61 -14.56
N SER A 111 -1.34 -6.56 -15.08
CA SER A 111 -1.98 -5.32 -15.52
C SER A 111 -2.21 -4.39 -14.33
N ILE A 112 -1.82 -3.13 -14.48
CA ILE A 112 -1.96 -2.07 -13.47
C ILE A 112 -2.90 -1.02 -14.04
N SER A 113 -4.00 -0.75 -13.34
CA SER A 113 -4.87 0.35 -13.71
C SER A 113 -4.22 1.69 -13.35
N PRO A 114 -4.29 2.72 -14.22
CA PRO A 114 -3.83 4.07 -13.89
C PRO A 114 -4.51 4.70 -12.66
N SER A 115 -5.70 4.23 -12.27
CA SER A 115 -6.40 4.70 -11.07
C SER A 115 -6.01 3.95 -9.79
N PHE A 116 -5.10 2.98 -9.89
CA PHE A 116 -4.61 2.25 -8.73
C PHE A 116 -3.82 3.17 -7.79
N SER A 117 -4.06 3.03 -6.49
CA SER A 117 -3.27 3.69 -5.45
C SER A 117 -2.87 2.68 -4.39
N CYS A 118 -1.69 2.88 -3.81
CA CYS A 118 -1.18 2.04 -2.73
C CYS A 118 -0.81 2.93 -1.54
N ILE A 119 -1.20 2.47 -0.36
CA ILE A 119 -0.82 3.04 0.93
C ILE A 119 -0.17 1.92 1.73
N VAL A 120 1.07 2.11 2.14
CA VAL A 120 1.71 1.25 3.12
C VAL A 120 1.62 1.93 4.48
N HIS A 121 1.20 1.20 5.50
CA HIS A 121 1.14 1.63 6.88
C HIS A 121 2.23 0.91 7.67
N VAL A 122 3.06 1.69 8.36
CA VAL A 122 4.13 1.20 9.25
C VAL A 122 4.07 1.96 10.55
N ARG A 123 4.33 1.28 11.68
CA ARG A 123 4.50 1.97 12.96
C ARG A 123 5.89 2.59 13.03
N GLN A 124 6.00 3.68 13.77
CA GLN A 124 7.27 4.38 13.95
C GLN A 124 8.37 3.47 14.52
N THR A 125 8.00 2.54 15.41
CA THR A 125 8.90 1.57 16.02
C THR A 125 9.45 0.55 15.00
N GLU A 126 8.70 0.28 13.93
CA GLU A 126 9.08 -0.64 12.85
C GLU A 126 9.94 0.04 11.78
N LEU A 127 9.97 1.38 11.74
CA LEU A 127 10.67 2.10 10.67
C LEU A 127 12.16 1.75 10.58
N SER A 128 12.79 1.46 11.72
CA SER A 128 14.21 1.10 11.80
C SER A 128 14.54 -0.29 11.25
N THR A 129 13.55 -1.18 11.14
CA THR A 129 13.74 -2.54 10.62
C THR A 129 13.59 -2.60 9.10
N LEU A 130 13.04 -1.54 8.49
CA LEU A 130 12.77 -1.48 7.07
C LEU A 130 14.00 -1.03 6.26
N PRO A 131 14.27 -1.66 5.10
CA PRO A 131 15.37 -1.23 4.24
C PRO A 131 15.18 0.21 3.74
N ALA A 132 16.22 1.04 3.82
CA ALA A 132 16.19 2.40 3.27
C ALA A 132 15.77 2.45 1.78
N PRO A 133 16.19 1.51 0.89
CA PRO A 133 15.70 1.47 -0.48
C PRO A 133 14.19 1.29 -0.61
N PHE A 134 13.56 0.52 0.29
CA PHE A 134 12.12 0.37 0.33
C PHE A 134 11.46 1.72 0.67
N LEU A 135 11.92 2.37 1.74
CA LEU A 135 11.39 3.66 2.18
C LEU A 135 11.49 4.75 1.10
N ASN A 136 12.53 4.72 0.28
CA ASN A 136 12.78 5.71 -0.79
C ASN A 136 11.81 5.63 -1.97
N ARG A 137 11.03 4.54 -2.08
CA ARG A 137 10.02 4.33 -3.13
C ARG A 137 8.72 5.10 -2.87
N PHE A 138 8.50 5.52 -1.63
CA PHE A 138 7.23 6.10 -1.19
C PHE A 138 7.36 7.59 -0.84
N GLU A 139 6.25 8.30 -1.01
CA GLU A 139 6.03 9.59 -0.37
C GLU A 139 5.61 9.35 1.09
N LYS A 140 6.34 9.95 2.04
CA LYS A 140 6.24 9.61 3.46
C LYS A 140 5.40 10.65 4.20
N PHE A 141 4.43 10.18 4.97
CA PHE A 141 3.59 10.98 5.85
C PHE A 141 3.74 10.46 7.26
N ARG A 142 4.37 11.25 8.11
CA ARG A 142 4.43 10.99 9.55
C ARG A 142 3.23 11.64 10.20
N ILE A 143 2.43 10.86 10.91
CA ILE A 143 1.16 11.33 11.46
C ILE A 143 1.13 10.98 12.95
N SER A 144 0.95 12.02 13.74
CA SER A 144 0.78 11.99 15.19
C SER A 144 -0.69 12.17 15.56
N MET A 145 -1.03 11.87 16.81
CA MET A 145 -2.35 12.20 17.37
C MET A 145 -2.64 13.70 17.36
N LYS A 146 -1.59 14.53 17.44
CA LYS A 146 -1.71 15.98 17.38
C LYS A 146 -2.15 16.43 16.00
N ASP A 147 -1.57 15.87 14.93
CA ASP A 147 -1.93 16.24 13.55
C ASP A 147 -3.41 15.98 13.25
N ILE A 148 -3.95 14.87 13.78
CA ILE A 148 -5.37 14.54 13.65
C ILE A 148 -6.24 15.53 14.44
N SER A 149 -5.82 15.84 15.67
CA SER A 149 -6.55 16.77 16.53
C SER A 149 -6.59 18.17 15.93
N ASP A 150 -5.46 18.67 15.43
CA ASP A 150 -5.34 19.97 14.76
C ASP A 150 -6.21 20.02 13.49
N TYR A 151 -6.25 18.93 12.71
CA TYR A 151 -7.11 18.81 11.53
C TYR A 151 -8.61 18.89 11.89
N GLU A 152 -9.06 18.16 12.91
CA GLU A 152 -10.47 18.20 13.33
C GLU A 152 -10.86 19.56 13.92
N LEU A 153 -9.99 20.17 14.74
CA LEU A 153 -10.21 21.53 15.26
C LEU A 153 -10.29 22.57 14.16
N SER A 154 -9.51 22.41 13.07
CA SER A 154 -9.56 23.31 11.91
C SER A 154 -10.91 23.30 11.17
N LYS A 155 -11.74 22.27 11.36
CA LYS A 155 -13.09 22.19 10.77
C LYS A 155 -14.17 22.88 11.62
N LEU A 156 -13.85 23.23 12.87
CA LEU A 156 -14.79 23.86 13.80
C LEU A 156 -14.74 25.39 13.76
N GLY A 157 -13.69 25.97 13.18
CA GLY A 157 -13.56 27.40 12.90
C GLY A 157 -13.94 27.74 11.47
#